data_AF-A0A7X8V4C4-F1
#
_entry.id   AF-A0A7X8V4C4-F1
#
_cell.length_a   1.000
_cell.length_b   1.000
_cell.length_c   1.000
_cell.angle_alpha   90.00
_cell.angle_beta   90.00
_cell.angle_gamma   90.00
#
_symmetry.space_group_name_H-M   'P 1'
#
loop_
_entity.id
_entity.type
_entity.pdbx_description
1 polymer ?
#
loop_
_entity_poly.entity_id
_entity_poly.type
_entity_poly.pdbx_seq_one_letter_code
_entity_poly.pdbx_strand_id
1 'polypeptide(L)'
;MFPFFYFDPTYMLLIPALLLAMYAQAKVNSTFQRYLRVPASSGVSGAQAARLLLDRNNLHNVRVEITRHHLGDHYDPRQKVLRLSPEVYHGHSLAALGVAAHETGHALQHAQAYIPLNVRNAIFPVASFGSTLAFPLFFVGLIFQTGFLMDLGIML
;
A
#
# COMPACT_ATOMS: atom_id res chain seq x y z
N MET A 1 -16.72 -15.03 -37.15
CA MET A 1 -15.48 -15.80 -36.92
C MET A 1 -14.40 -14.79 -36.53
N PHE A 2 -14.13 -14.61 -35.24
CA PHE A 2 -13.11 -13.67 -34.75
C PHE A 2 -11.73 -14.23 -35.09
N PRO A 3 -10.85 -13.50 -35.80
CA PRO A 3 -9.48 -13.94 -35.97
C PRO A 3 -8.75 -13.72 -34.64
N PHE A 4 -8.81 -14.72 -33.77
CA PHE A 4 -7.92 -14.81 -32.62
C PHE A 4 -6.50 -15.09 -33.14
N PHE A 5 -5.51 -14.40 -32.56
CA PHE A 5 -4.07 -14.54 -32.77
C PHE A 5 -3.44 -13.80 -33.97
N TYR A 6 -3.51 -12.47 -33.94
CA TYR A 6 -2.34 -11.68 -34.37
C TYR A 6 -1.48 -11.41 -33.14
N PHE A 7 -0.17 -11.63 -33.27
CA PHE A 7 0.81 -11.27 -32.25
C PHE A 7 0.84 -9.74 -32.17
N ASP A 8 0.12 -9.16 -31.22
CA ASP A 8 0.16 -7.72 -30.99
C ASP A 8 1.55 -7.35 -30.43
N PRO A 9 2.33 -6.48 -31.11
CA PRO A 9 3.65 -6.08 -30.64
C PRO A 9 3.66 -5.53 -29.21
N THR A 10 2.53 -5.03 -28.70
CA THR A 10 2.40 -4.58 -27.31
C THR A 10 2.61 -5.70 -26.28
N TYR A 11 2.40 -6.97 -26.64
CA TYR A 11 2.69 -8.09 -25.74
C TYR A 11 4.18 -8.18 -25.38
N MET A 12 5.07 -7.71 -26.26
CA MET A 12 6.51 -7.65 -25.98
C MET A 12 6.84 -6.68 -24.84
N LEU A 13 6.00 -5.67 -24.60
CA LEU A 13 6.12 -4.74 -23.47
C LEU A 13 5.32 -5.22 -22.25
N LEU A 14 4.10 -5.71 -22.47
CA LEU A 14 3.18 -6.10 -21.40
C LEU A 14 3.67 -7.33 -20.63
N ILE A 15 4.19 -8.35 -21.31
CA ILE A 15 4.62 -9.59 -20.66
C ILE A 15 5.78 -9.33 -19.67
N PRO A 16 6.88 -8.65 -20.05
CA PRO A 16 7.94 -8.31 -19.10
C PRO A 16 7.45 -7.45 -17.93
N ALA A 17 6.58 -6.47 -18.18
CA ALA A 17 6.04 -5.61 -17.13
C ALA A 17 5.20 -6.41 -16.12
N LEU A 18 4.33 -7.31 -16.61
CA LEU A 18 3.52 -8.18 -15.75
C LEU A 18 4.38 -9.15 -14.94
N LEU A 19 5.37 -9.79 -15.58
CA LEU A 19 6.31 -10.68 -14.91
C LEU A 19 7.09 -9.96 -13.81
N LEU A 20 7.56 -8.74 -14.08
CA LEU A 20 8.27 -7.92 -13.10
C LEU A 20 7.36 -7.54 -11.92
N ALA A 21 6.10 -7.15 -12.19
CA ALA A 21 5.14 -6.81 -11.14
C ALA A 21 4.82 -8.02 -10.23
N MET A 22 4.57 -9.18 -10.83
CA MET A 22 4.34 -10.43 -10.08
C MET A 22 5.57 -10.82 -9.25
N TYR A 23 6.77 -10.73 -9.84
CA TYR A 23 8.02 -11.00 -9.13
C TYR A 23 8.20 -10.05 -7.94
N ALA A 24 8.00 -8.75 -8.14
CA ALA A 24 8.14 -7.74 -7.09
C ALA A 24 7.16 -8.03 -5.93
N GLN A 25 5.90 -8.32 -6.25
CA GLN A 25 4.88 -8.66 -5.24
C GLN A 25 5.26 -9.93 -4.46
N ALA A 26 5.70 -10.99 -5.16
CA ALA A 26 6.16 -12.23 -4.53
C ALA A 26 7.40 -12.00 -3.65
N LYS A 27 8.33 -11.14 -4.10
CA LYS A 27 9.55 -10.81 -3.37
C LYS A 27 9.25 -10.06 -2.07
N VAL A 28 8.35 -9.07 -2.10
CA VAL A 28 7.91 -8.34 -0.89
C VAL A 28 7.27 -9.29 0.10
N ASN A 29 6.30 -10.09 -0.34
CA ASN A 29 5.58 -11.03 0.52
C ASN A 29 6.52 -12.06 1.16
N SER A 30 7.40 -12.67 0.37
CA SER A 30 8.37 -13.67 0.87
C SER A 30 9.37 -13.06 1.85
N THR A 31 9.84 -11.85 1.58
CA THR A 31 10.78 -11.12 2.45
C THR A 31 10.11 -10.78 3.77
N PHE A 32 8.91 -10.23 3.74
CA PHE A 32 8.13 -9.93 4.94
C PHE A 32 7.93 -11.17 5.82
N GLN A 33 7.50 -12.29 5.23
CA GLN A 33 7.30 -13.55 5.96
C GLN A 33 8.60 -14.12 6.53
N ARG A 34 9.73 -13.96 5.83
CA ARG A 34 11.05 -14.37 6.33
C ARG A 34 11.44 -13.57 7.57
N TYR A 35 11.29 -12.24 7.53
CA TYR A 35 11.72 -11.35 8.61
C TYR A 35 10.73 -11.27 9.79
N LEU A 36 9.48 -11.70 9.60
CA LEU A 36 8.56 -11.94 10.72
C LEU A 36 9.06 -13.02 11.68
N ARG A 37 9.88 -13.97 11.20
CA ARG A 37 10.45 -15.06 12.01
C ARG A 37 11.78 -14.69 12.68
N VAL A 38 12.35 -13.53 12.34
CA VAL A 38 13.62 -13.07 12.90
C VAL A 38 13.31 -12.18 14.10
N PRO A 39 13.60 -12.62 15.34
CA PRO A 39 13.36 -11.81 16.52
C PRO A 39 14.25 -10.56 16.51
N ALA A 40 13.71 -9.45 16.99
CA ALA A 40 14.47 -8.22 17.18
C ALA A 40 15.31 -8.33 18.46
N SER A 41 16.58 -7.93 18.38
CA SER A 41 17.50 -7.94 19.52
C SER A 41 17.08 -7.01 20.65
N SER A 42 16.29 -5.98 20.35
CA SER A 42 15.72 -5.05 21.33
C SER A 42 14.67 -5.69 22.23
N GLY A 43 14.07 -6.82 21.84
CA GLY A 43 13.02 -7.50 22.62
C GLY A 43 11.71 -6.72 22.78
N VAL A 44 11.60 -5.50 22.26
CA VAL A 44 10.38 -4.68 22.28
C VAL A 44 9.36 -5.17 21.24
N SER A 45 8.08 -4.91 21.50
CA SER A 45 7.03 -5.17 20.51
C SER A 45 6.91 -4.04 19.48
N GLY A 46 6.24 -4.28 18.35
CA GLY A 46 5.94 -3.24 17.37
C GLY A 46 5.14 -2.07 17.97
N ALA A 47 4.18 -2.35 18.85
CA ALA A 47 3.45 -1.28 19.56
C ALA A 47 4.36 -0.43 20.45
N GLN A 48 5.29 -1.06 21.18
CA GLN A 48 6.28 -0.35 22.00
C GLN A 48 7.24 0.47 21.14
N ALA A 49 7.70 -0.09 20.01
CA ALA A 49 8.56 0.60 19.06
C ALA A 49 7.86 1.85 18.48
N ALA A 50 6.60 1.73 18.05
CA ALA A 50 5.80 2.86 17.57
C ALA A 50 5.64 3.94 18.65
N ARG A 51 5.25 3.55 19.88
CA ARG A 51 5.10 4.48 21.00
C ARG A 51 6.41 5.22 21.29
N LEU A 52 7.53 4.50 21.38
CA LEU A 52 8.86 5.08 21.61
C LEU A 52 9.25 6.09 20.52
N LEU A 53 9.02 5.75 19.25
CA LEU A 53 9.33 6.64 18.12
C LEU A 53 8.45 7.88 18.10
N LEU A 54 7.15 7.74 18.40
CA LEU A 54 6.21 8.86 18.51
C LEU A 54 6.61 9.78 19.67
N ASP A 55 6.92 9.23 20.84
CA ASP A 55 7.33 10.01 22.02
C ASP A 55 8.62 10.78 21.77
N ARG A 56 9.62 10.16 21.14
CA ARG A 56 10.88 10.83 20.76
C ARG A 56 10.67 12.01 19.81
N ASN A 57 9.54 12.07 19.11
CA ASN A 57 9.18 13.13 18.18
C ASN A 57 8.06 14.03 18.70
N ASN A 58 7.80 14.05 20.01
CA ASN A 58 6.77 14.87 20.67
C ASN A 58 5.33 14.59 20.19
N LEU A 59 5.05 13.40 19.65
CA LEU A 59 3.71 12.97 19.19
C LEU A 59 2.98 12.15 20.26
N HIS A 60 2.84 12.72 21.45
CA HIS A 60 2.10 12.11 22.57
C HIS A 60 0.59 12.00 22.30
N ASN A 61 0.06 12.83 21.41
CA ASN A 61 -1.35 12.85 21.03
C ASN A 61 -1.74 11.76 20.02
N VAL A 62 -0.77 11.06 19.41
CA VAL A 62 -1.06 9.96 18.49
C VAL A 62 -1.24 8.68 19.30
N ARG A 63 -2.42 8.06 19.24
CA ARG A 63 -2.70 6.79 19.93
C ARG A 63 -2.20 5.62 19.09
N VAL A 64 -1.73 4.56 19.75
CA VAL A 64 -1.37 3.29 19.11
C VAL A 64 -2.43 2.26 19.47
N GLU A 65 -3.12 1.73 18.45
CA GLU A 65 -4.25 0.82 18.61
C GLU A 65 -4.03 -0.45 17.76
N ILE A 66 -4.70 -1.54 18.14
CA ILE A 66 -4.71 -2.78 17.36
C ILE A 66 -5.87 -2.75 16.35
N THR A 67 -5.61 -3.12 15.10
CA THR A 67 -6.66 -3.36 14.10
C THR A 67 -7.06 -4.83 14.05
N ARG A 68 -8.27 -5.11 13.58
CA ARG A 68 -8.79 -6.48 13.39
C ARG A 68 -8.34 -7.11 12.07
N HIS A 69 -7.71 -6.34 11.18
CA HIS A 69 -7.30 -6.79 9.86
C HIS A 69 -5.83 -7.20 9.84
N HIS A 70 -5.55 -8.38 9.30
CA HIS A 70 -4.18 -8.79 8.94
C HIS A 70 -3.63 -7.85 7.87
N LEU A 71 -2.36 -7.43 8.00
CA LEU A 71 -1.70 -6.49 7.09
C LEU A 71 -2.44 -5.14 6.90
N GLY A 72 -3.33 -4.79 7.83
CA GLY A 72 -4.08 -3.53 7.81
C GLY A 72 -3.38 -2.39 8.56
N ASP A 73 -2.06 -2.46 8.71
CA ASP A 73 -1.25 -1.45 9.40
C ASP A 73 -1.35 -0.11 8.66
N HIS A 74 -1.79 0.94 9.37
CA HIS A 74 -1.87 2.29 8.80
C HIS A 74 -1.93 3.37 9.89
N TYR A 75 -1.42 4.56 9.55
CA TYR A 75 -1.71 5.79 10.29
C TYR A 75 -2.93 6.53 9.73
N ASP A 76 -3.84 6.94 10.62
CA ASP A 76 -5.00 7.78 10.32
C ASP A 76 -4.73 9.23 10.77
N PRO A 77 -4.51 10.17 9.82
CA PRO A 77 -4.22 11.57 10.15
C PRO A 77 -5.43 12.31 10.73
N ARG A 78 -6.66 11.90 10.42
CA ARG A 78 -7.88 12.58 10.88
C ARG A 78 -8.13 12.29 12.36
N GLN A 79 -8.00 11.02 12.74
CA GLN A 79 -8.18 10.60 14.13
C GLN A 79 -6.90 10.65 14.96
N LYS A 80 -5.73 10.85 14.32
CA LYS A 80 -4.40 10.76 14.94
C LYS A 80 -4.21 9.43 15.66
N VAL A 81 -4.53 8.35 14.96
CA VAL A 81 -4.39 6.98 15.47
C VAL A 81 -3.50 6.19 14.53
N LEU A 82 -2.52 5.51 15.10
CA LEU A 82 -1.67 4.53 14.42
C LEU A 82 -2.22 3.14 14.73
N ARG A 83 -2.75 2.47 13.71
CA ARG A 83 -3.35 1.14 13.83
C ARG A 83 -2.38 0.09 13.35
N LEU A 84 -2.07 -0.89 14.19
CA LEU A 84 -1.18 -2.00 13.86
C LEU A 84 -1.96 -3.32 13.85
N SER A 85 -1.65 -4.18 12.90
CA SER A 85 -2.18 -5.54 12.83
C SER A 85 -1.74 -6.35 14.05
N PRO A 86 -2.45 -7.40 14.45
CA PRO A 86 -2.09 -8.18 15.64
C PRO A 86 -0.67 -8.74 15.58
N GLU A 87 -0.23 -9.13 14.39
CA GLU A 87 1.12 -9.67 14.14
C GLU A 87 2.21 -8.64 14.41
N VAL A 88 1.93 -7.37 14.13
CA VAL A 88 2.88 -6.26 14.30
C VAL A 88 2.77 -5.68 15.72
N TYR A 89 1.54 -5.46 16.21
CA TYR A 89 1.28 -4.88 17.52
C TYR A 89 1.93 -5.70 18.65
N HIS A 90 1.74 -7.02 18.62
CA HIS A 90 2.32 -7.96 19.58
C HIS A 90 3.64 -8.59 19.11
N GLY A 91 4.02 -8.37 17.86
CA GLY A 91 5.23 -8.96 17.28
C GLY A 91 6.50 -8.35 17.83
N HIS A 92 7.48 -9.20 18.13
CA HIS A 92 8.82 -8.83 18.59
C HIS A 92 9.87 -9.09 17.50
N SER A 93 9.47 -9.08 16.23
CA SER A 93 10.32 -9.43 15.09
C SER A 93 10.85 -8.19 14.36
N LEU A 94 11.90 -8.38 13.57
CA LEU A 94 12.47 -7.29 12.78
C LEU A 94 11.43 -6.69 11.81
N ALA A 95 10.58 -7.54 11.21
CA ALA A 95 9.50 -7.08 10.36
C ALA A 95 8.44 -6.27 11.14
N ALA A 96 8.05 -6.72 12.35
CA ALA A 96 7.10 -5.98 13.18
C ALA A 96 7.63 -4.59 13.56
N LEU A 97 8.89 -4.50 13.97
CA LEU A 97 9.53 -3.22 14.27
C LEU A 97 9.64 -2.33 13.03
N GLY A 98 9.98 -2.92 11.88
CA GLY A 98 10.07 -2.22 10.61
C GLY A 98 8.74 -1.61 10.16
N VAL A 99 7.64 -2.38 10.26
CA VAL A 99 6.29 -1.88 9.92
C VAL A 99 5.85 -0.79 10.90
N ALA A 100 6.02 -1.02 12.21
CA ALA A 100 5.71 -0.01 13.22
C ALA A 100 6.47 1.31 13.00
N ALA A 101 7.75 1.23 12.64
CA ALA A 101 8.57 2.38 12.30
C ALA A 101 8.10 3.07 11.00
N HIS A 102 7.74 2.31 9.96
CA HIS A 102 7.20 2.83 8.71
C HIS A 102 5.92 3.63 8.96
N GLU A 103 4.96 3.06 9.70
CA GLU A 103 3.69 3.74 10.02
C GLU A 103 3.89 4.97 10.90
N THR A 104 4.85 4.92 11.83
CA THR A 104 5.22 6.10 12.62
C THR A 104 5.82 7.20 11.74
N GLY A 105 6.51 6.83 10.66
CA GLY A 105 6.99 7.75 9.64
C GLY A 105 5.87 8.59 9.01
N HIS A 106 4.72 7.98 8.70
CA HIS A 106 3.54 8.71 8.20
C HIS A 106 3.00 9.70 9.23
N ALA A 107 2.99 9.33 10.51
CA ALA A 107 2.59 10.23 11.59
C ALA A 107 3.53 11.43 11.74
N LEU A 108 4.85 11.20 11.64
CA LEU A 108 5.88 12.25 11.63
C LEU A 108 5.72 13.20 10.45
N GLN A 109 5.58 12.65 9.24
CA GLN A 109 5.40 13.44 8.02
C GLN A 109 4.15 14.31 8.09
N HIS A 110 3.05 13.76 8.63
CA HIS A 110 1.84 14.52 8.88
C HIS A 110 2.06 15.65 9.88
N ALA A 111 2.75 15.39 10.99
CA ALA A 111 3.06 16.40 12.00
C ALA A 111 3.95 17.54 11.49
N GLN A 112 4.84 17.25 10.53
CA GLN A 112 5.72 18.24 9.89
C GLN A 112 5.07 18.95 8.70
N ALA A 113 3.79 18.69 8.41
CA ALA A 113 3.09 19.20 7.23
C ALA A 113 3.87 18.93 5.92
N TYR A 114 4.43 17.72 5.79
CA TYR A 114 5.29 17.36 4.67
C TYR A 114 4.58 17.51 3.32
N ILE A 115 4.99 18.53 2.56
CA ILE A 115 4.31 19.01 1.35
C ILE A 115 4.10 17.90 0.31
N PRO A 116 5.09 17.05 -0.03
CA PRO A 116 4.89 15.97 -0.99
C PRO A 116 3.79 14.97 -0.59
N LEU A 117 3.65 14.69 0.71
CA LEU A 117 2.60 13.81 1.22
C LEU A 117 1.21 14.44 1.06
N ASN A 118 1.10 15.75 1.31
CA ASN A 118 -0.17 16.48 1.11
C ASN A 118 -0.60 16.49 -0.35
N VAL A 119 0.33 16.71 -1.29
CA VAL A 119 0.07 16.65 -2.73
C VAL A 119 -0.40 15.25 -3.15
N ARG A 120 0.30 14.20 -2.71
CA ARG A 120 -0.11 12.80 -2.95
C ARG A 120 -1.52 12.55 -2.43
N ASN A 121 -1.81 12.92 -1.18
CA ASN A 121 -3.09 12.65 -0.54
C ASN A 121 -4.25 13.43 -1.20
N ALA A 122 -3.99 14.60 -1.79
CA ALA A 122 -4.98 15.36 -2.54
C ALA A 122 -5.36 14.70 -3.88
N ILE A 123 -4.39 14.07 -4.55
CA ILE A 123 -4.59 13.41 -5.86
C ILE A 123 -5.18 11.99 -5.69
N PHE A 124 -4.86 11.32 -4.57
CA PHE A 124 -5.22 9.92 -4.34
C PHE A 124 -6.71 9.57 -4.56
N PRO A 125 -7.71 10.36 -4.10
CA PRO A 125 -9.12 10.02 -4.32
C PRO A 125 -9.50 9.98 -5.80
N VAL A 126 -9.00 10.93 -6.58
CA VAL A 126 -9.26 11.02 -8.03
C VAL A 126 -8.57 9.87 -8.77
N ALA A 127 -7.30 9.63 -8.45
CA ALA A 127 -6.55 8.52 -9.02
C ALA A 127 -7.18 7.15 -8.69
N SER A 128 -7.57 6.94 -7.43
CA SER A 128 -8.20 5.68 -7.01
C SER A 128 -9.55 5.47 -7.69
N PHE A 129 -10.34 6.52 -7.86
CA PHE A 129 -11.63 6.44 -8.57
C PHE A 129 -11.42 6.09 -10.06
N GLY A 130 -10.48 6.76 -10.73
CA GLY A 130 -10.10 6.47 -12.11
C GLY A 130 -9.66 5.02 -12.28
N SER A 131 -8.68 4.57 -11.50
CA SER A 131 -8.17 3.19 -11.58
C SER A 131 -9.22 2.12 -11.27
N THR A 132 -10.17 2.40 -10.39
CA THR A 132 -11.28 1.47 -10.08
C THR A 132 -12.26 1.36 -11.26
N LEU A 133 -12.49 2.46 -11.98
CA LEU A 133 -13.39 2.51 -13.13
C LEU A 133 -12.73 2.07 -14.45
N ALA A 134 -11.40 2.14 -14.55
CA ALA A 134 -10.63 1.81 -15.75
C ALA A 134 -11.01 0.45 -16.33
N PHE A 135 -10.92 -0.62 -15.51
CA PHE A 135 -11.26 -1.98 -15.95
C PHE A 135 -12.74 -2.16 -16.32
N PRO A 136 -13.72 -1.77 -15.47
CA PRO A 136 -15.13 -1.83 -15.85
C PRO A 136 -15.46 -1.09 -17.14
N LEU A 137 -14.97 0.14 -17.31
CA LEU A 137 -15.21 0.94 -18.51
C LEU A 137 -14.58 0.33 -19.76
N PHE A 138 -13.36 -0.18 -19.63
CA PHE A 138 -12.69 -0.92 -20.69
C PHE A 138 -13.51 -2.14 -21.14
N PHE A 139 -13.94 -2.99 -20.19
CA PHE A 139 -14.72 -4.19 -20.52
C PHE A 139 -16.12 -3.88 -21.07
N VAL A 140 -16.79 -2.86 -20.55
CA VAL A 140 -18.09 -2.40 -21.09
C VAL A 140 -17.88 -1.88 -22.52
N GLY A 141 -16.87 -1.04 -22.77
CA GLY A 141 -16.54 -0.56 -24.10
C GLY A 141 -16.21 -1.70 -25.08
N LEU A 142 -15.50 -2.74 -24.60
CA LEU A 142 -15.19 -3.93 -25.38
C LEU A 142 -16.45 -4.75 -25.75
N ILE A 143 -17.32 -5.03 -24.76
CA ILE A 143 -18.52 -5.87 -24.95
C ILE A 143 -19.55 -5.18 -25.84
N PHE A 144 -19.80 -3.89 -25.60
CA PHE A 144 -20.77 -3.09 -26.35
C PHE A 144 -20.17 -2.43 -27.59
N GLN A 145 -18.92 -2.77 -27.95
CA GLN A 145 -18.17 -2.23 -29.10
C GLN A 145 -18.19 -0.70 -29.18
N THR A 146 -18.14 -0.04 -28.02
CA THR A 146 -18.16 1.42 -27.90
C THR A 146 -16.74 1.92 -27.69
N GLY A 147 -16.10 2.35 -28.78
CA GLY A 147 -14.71 2.84 -28.77
C GLY A 147 -14.45 3.94 -27.73
N PHE A 148 -15.42 4.86 -27.56
CA PHE A 148 -15.33 5.93 -26.56
C PHE A 148 -15.16 5.42 -25.11
N LEU A 149 -15.95 4.42 -24.69
CA LEU A 149 -15.85 3.87 -23.33
C LEU A 149 -14.57 3.06 -23.14
N MET A 150 -14.12 2.38 -24.20
CA MET A 150 -12.87 1.63 -24.19
C MET A 150 -11.67 2.58 -24.04
N ASP A 151 -11.60 3.64 -24.84
CA ASP A 151 -10.51 4.65 -24.80
C ASP A 151 -10.51 5.39 -23.46
N LEU A 152 -11.69 5.72 -22.93
CA LEU A 152 -11.83 6.35 -21.62
C LEU A 152 -11.40 5.42 -20.48
N GLY A 153 -11.64 4.12 -20.60
CA GLY A 153 -11.11 3.11 -19.68
C GLY A 153 -9.59 2.94 -19.75
N ILE A 154 -8.98 3.13 -20.93
CA ILE A 154 -7.51 3.06 -21.12
C ILE A 154 -6.81 4.32 -20.59
N MET A 155 -7.47 5.49 -20.67
CA MET A 155 -6.91 6.77 -20.23
C MET A 155 -6.87 6.93 -18.70
N LEU A 156 -7.77 6.24 -17.98
CA LEU A 156 -7.93 6.29 -16.52
C LEU A 156 -7.00 5.32 -15.77
#